data_AF-A0A2M3YWK6-F1
#
_entry.id   AF-A0A2M3YWK6-F1
#
_cell.length_a   1.000
_cell.length_b   1.000
_cell.length_c   1.000
_cell.angle_alpha   90.00
_cell.angle_beta   90.00
_cell.angle_gamma   90.00
#
_symmetry.space_group_name_H-M   'P 1'
#
loop_
_entity.id
_entity.type
_entity.pdbx_description
1 polymer ?
#
loop_
_entity_poly.entity_id
_entity_poly.type
_entity_poly.pdbx_seq_one_letter_code
_entity_poly.pdbx_strand_id
1 'polypeptide(L)'
;LLLTVGLVWCLVGLVQAGEPKTVEDCEKNIPASLKDRICELRQYTPDTSPDMDKHMQCVLRVVGFVDRNGEVEFQELLGLLTIAEPQGKHAENIKKCEAKSAKVDASKKANTFYTCFLTTDSVEAFKMSLDFVELIRAGKLKQSSPFNAGQIKTLIKEIDDGLCK
;
A
#
# COMPACT_ATOMS: atom_id res chain seq x y z
N LEU A 1 51.44 5.53 32.86
CA LEU A 1 50.31 6.30 32.31
C LEU A 1 49.61 5.40 31.28
N LEU A 2 48.55 4.69 31.66
CA LEU A 2 47.14 5.12 31.64
C LEU A 2 46.63 5.45 30.23
N LEU A 3 45.87 4.50 29.68
CA LEU A 3 44.59 4.63 28.95
C LEU A 3 44.47 5.70 27.86
N THR A 4 44.24 5.25 26.62
CA THR A 4 43.08 5.69 25.82
C THR A 4 42.52 4.54 24.98
N VAL A 5 41.40 4.02 25.47
CA VAL A 5 40.46 3.14 24.77
C VAL A 5 39.61 3.98 23.82
N GLY A 6 39.36 3.43 22.63
CA GLY A 6 38.08 3.59 21.95
C GLY A 6 37.93 4.82 21.05
N LEU A 7 37.90 4.59 19.74
CA LEU A 7 37.05 5.35 18.84
C LEU A 7 36.48 4.41 17.77
N VAL A 8 35.40 3.75 18.18
CA VAL A 8 34.13 3.64 17.45
C VAL A 8 34.23 3.06 16.02
N TRP A 9 34.10 1.73 15.97
CA TRP A 9 33.33 1.08 14.91
C TRP A 9 31.88 1.59 14.96
N CYS A 10 31.56 2.60 14.15
CA CYS A 10 30.19 2.83 13.69
C CYS A 10 30.13 2.47 12.21
N LEU A 11 30.19 1.17 11.93
CA LEU A 11 29.55 0.60 10.75
C LEU A 11 28.04 0.68 10.99
N VAL A 12 27.46 1.87 10.85
CA VAL A 12 26.04 1.95 10.51
C VAL A 12 26.02 1.90 8.99
N GLY A 13 25.85 0.68 8.47
CA GLY A 13 25.46 0.49 7.10
C GLY A 13 24.19 1.30 6.88
N LEU A 14 24.35 2.49 6.31
CA LEU A 14 23.33 3.10 5.49
C LEU A 14 23.17 2.13 4.31
N VAL A 15 22.39 1.08 4.53
CA VAL A 15 21.70 0.42 3.44
C VAL A 15 21.03 1.58 2.72
N GLN A 16 21.55 1.93 1.55
CA GLN A 16 20.76 2.65 0.56
C GLN A 16 19.58 1.73 0.28
N ALA A 17 18.54 1.83 1.12
CA ALA A 17 17.33 1.08 0.95
C ALA A 17 16.76 1.60 -0.35
N GLY A 18 16.90 0.80 -1.41
CA GLY A 18 16.30 1.11 -2.70
C GLY A 18 14.80 1.37 -2.51
N GLU A 19 14.18 2.03 -3.48
CA GLU A 19 12.74 2.26 -3.44
C GLU A 19 12.01 0.93 -3.15
N PRO A 20 11.08 0.89 -2.17
CA PRO A 20 10.31 -0.30 -1.84
C PRO A 20 9.69 -0.93 -3.09
N LYS A 21 9.77 -2.26 -3.20
CA LYS A 21 9.27 -3.00 -4.37
C LYS A 21 8.03 -3.85 -4.04
N THR A 22 7.80 -4.11 -2.77
CA THR A 22 6.68 -4.91 -2.24
C THR A 22 5.97 -4.19 -1.11
N VAL A 23 4.73 -4.59 -0.80
CA VAL A 23 4.01 -4.08 0.37
C VAL A 23 4.75 -4.47 1.65
N GLU A 24 5.31 -5.67 1.70
CA GLU A 24 6.17 -6.13 2.81
C GLU A 24 7.37 -5.20 3.05
N ASP A 25 7.99 -4.64 2.00
CA ASP A 25 9.08 -3.65 2.16
C ASP A 25 8.57 -2.35 2.81
N CYS A 26 7.34 -1.93 2.49
CA CYS A 26 6.70 -0.79 3.14
C CYS A 26 6.37 -1.07 4.61
N GLU A 27 5.87 -2.27 4.91
CA GLU A 27 5.47 -2.68 6.26
C GLU A 27 6.68 -2.93 7.18
N LYS A 28 7.79 -3.48 6.66
CA LYS A 28 9.05 -3.62 7.40
C LYS A 28 9.61 -2.29 7.90
N ASN A 29 9.31 -1.21 7.20
CA ASN A 29 9.73 0.15 7.52
C ASN A 29 8.56 1.02 8.04
N ILE A 30 7.45 0.40 8.47
CA ILE A 30 6.30 1.13 8.97
C ILE A 30 6.68 1.94 10.22
N PRO A 31 6.17 3.18 10.38
CA PRO A 31 6.41 3.97 11.59
C PRO A 31 6.01 3.21 12.87
N ALA A 32 6.77 3.43 13.95
CA ALA A 32 6.58 2.71 15.21
C ALA A 32 5.16 2.87 15.80
N SER A 33 4.52 4.02 15.57
CA SER A 33 3.14 4.32 15.98
C SER A 33 2.09 3.40 15.35
N LEU A 34 2.41 2.78 14.22
CA LEU A 34 1.52 1.90 13.46
C LEU A 34 1.89 0.42 13.58
N LYS A 35 3.09 0.12 14.09
CA LYS A 35 3.65 -1.24 14.09
C LYS A 35 2.77 -2.25 14.81
N ASP A 36 2.25 -1.89 15.98
CA ASP A 36 1.38 -2.77 16.78
C ASP A 36 -0.06 -2.85 16.22
N ARG A 37 -0.37 -2.07 15.19
CA ARG A 37 -1.67 -2.02 14.52
C ARG A 37 -1.64 -2.62 13.12
N ILE A 38 -0.52 -3.22 12.69
CA ILE A 38 -0.37 -3.73 11.32
C ILE A 38 -1.51 -4.65 10.91
N CYS A 39 -1.98 -5.50 11.82
CA CYS A 39 -3.10 -6.40 11.57
C CYS A 39 -4.43 -5.69 11.37
N GLU A 40 -4.68 -4.62 12.10
CA GLU A 40 -5.84 -3.76 11.90
C GLU A 40 -5.78 -3.04 10.55
N LEU A 41 -4.59 -2.56 10.17
CA LEU A 41 -4.36 -1.84 8.92
C LEU A 41 -4.51 -2.74 7.69
N ARG A 42 -4.03 -3.99 7.76
CA ARG A 42 -4.21 -5.00 6.71
C ARG A 42 -5.67 -5.41 6.50
N GLN A 43 -6.56 -5.12 7.46
CA GLN A 43 -8.01 -5.23 7.27
C GLN A 43 -8.67 -3.97 6.71
N TYR A 44 -7.87 -3.09 6.07
CA TYR A 44 -8.32 -1.85 5.43
C TYR A 44 -8.95 -0.84 6.39
N THR A 45 -8.53 -0.81 7.66
CA THR A 45 -9.02 0.17 8.62
C THR A 45 -8.46 1.56 8.28
N PRO A 46 -9.31 2.60 8.09
CA PRO A 46 -8.82 3.94 7.76
C PRO A 46 -8.06 4.58 8.93
N ASP A 47 -6.96 5.27 8.61
CA ASP A 47 -6.19 6.07 9.56
C ASP A 47 -5.70 7.35 8.86
N THR A 48 -5.85 8.50 9.52
CA THR A 48 -5.55 9.83 8.96
C THR A 48 -4.30 10.49 9.58
N SER A 49 -3.51 9.71 10.31
CA SER A 49 -2.27 10.18 10.92
C SER A 49 -1.19 10.46 9.86
N PRO A 50 -0.23 11.36 10.15
CA PRO A 50 0.90 11.63 9.26
C PRO A 50 1.79 10.40 8.99
N ASP A 51 1.80 9.43 9.89
CA ASP A 51 2.53 8.19 9.70
C ASP A 51 1.80 7.26 8.72
N MET A 52 0.46 7.25 8.75
CA MET A 52 -0.33 6.53 7.76
C MET A 52 -0.24 7.19 6.38
N ASP A 53 -0.13 8.52 6.32
CA ASP A 53 0.12 9.24 5.06
C ASP A 53 1.37 8.73 4.33
N LYS A 54 2.47 8.55 5.06
CA LYS A 54 3.73 7.99 4.52
C LYS A 54 3.58 6.52 4.14
N HIS A 55 2.94 5.73 5.00
CA HIS A 55 2.75 4.30 4.76
C HIS A 55 1.91 4.05 3.49
N MET A 56 0.77 4.73 3.35
CA MET A 56 -0.09 4.59 2.18
C MET A 56 0.53 5.16 0.91
N GLN A 57 1.33 6.22 1.00
CA GLN A 57 2.13 6.65 -0.15
C GLN A 57 3.10 5.56 -0.62
N CYS A 58 3.70 4.79 0.30
CA CYS A 58 4.55 3.66 -0.05
C CYS A 58 3.74 2.54 -0.71
N VAL A 59 2.67 2.08 -0.05
CA VAL A 59 1.85 0.94 -0.50
C VAL A 59 1.21 1.22 -1.85
N LEU A 60 0.49 2.34 -2.01
CA LEU A 60 -0.21 2.65 -3.25
C LEU A 60 0.73 2.86 -4.43
N ARG A 61 1.96 3.32 -4.17
CA ARG A 61 2.98 3.46 -5.21
C ARG A 61 3.55 2.11 -5.63
N VAL A 62 3.81 1.20 -4.68
CA VAL A 62 4.27 -0.17 -4.98
C VAL A 62 3.26 -0.93 -5.85
N VAL A 63 1.97 -0.79 -5.53
CA VAL A 63 0.90 -1.41 -6.33
C VAL A 63 0.56 -0.61 -7.60
N GLY A 64 1.20 0.55 -7.80
CA GLY A 64 1.05 1.36 -9.02
C GLY A 64 -0.30 2.07 -9.15
N PHE A 65 -0.99 2.33 -8.04
CA PHE A 65 -2.25 3.07 -8.04
C PHE A 65 -2.03 4.57 -7.94
N VAL A 66 -0.86 4.98 -7.46
CA VAL A 66 -0.44 6.39 -7.43
C VAL A 66 1.02 6.54 -7.85
N ASP A 67 1.35 7.73 -8.34
CA ASP A 67 2.71 8.13 -8.68
C ASP A 67 3.54 8.55 -7.45
N ARG A 68 4.74 9.09 -7.68
CA ARG A 68 5.65 9.58 -6.62
C ARG A 68 5.10 10.78 -5.84
N ASN A 69 4.14 11.52 -6.40
CA ASN A 69 3.50 12.68 -5.78
C ASN A 69 2.15 12.33 -5.14
N GLY A 70 1.73 11.06 -5.24
CA GLY A 70 0.44 10.59 -4.75
C GLY A 70 -0.73 10.89 -5.71
N GLU A 71 -0.44 11.26 -6.96
CA GLU A 71 -1.45 11.42 -8.01
C GLU A 71 -1.91 10.05 -8.51
N VAL A 72 -3.20 9.91 -8.83
CA VAL A 72 -3.80 8.61 -9.16
C VAL A 72 -3.44 8.18 -10.58
N GLU A 73 -2.98 6.94 -10.72
CA GLU A 73 -2.78 6.28 -12.02
C GLU A 73 -4.13 5.77 -12.55
N PHE A 74 -4.93 6.70 -13.08
CA PHE A 74 -6.36 6.50 -13.36
C PHE A 74 -6.66 5.24 -14.20
N GLN A 75 -5.93 5.04 -15.30
CA GLN A 75 -6.22 3.94 -16.24
C GLN A 75 -5.83 2.59 -15.65
N GLU A 76 -4.71 2.52 -14.93
CA GLU A 76 -4.24 1.30 -14.26
C GLU A 76 -5.26 0.85 -13.21
N LEU A 77 -5.69 1.78 -12.36
CA LEU A 77 -6.69 1.48 -11.34
C LEU A 77 -8.05 1.12 -11.96
N LEU A 78 -8.54 1.91 -12.93
CA LEU A 78 -9.81 1.62 -13.59
C LEU A 78 -9.82 0.22 -14.23
N GLY A 79 -8.74 -0.15 -14.91
CA GLY A 79 -8.61 -1.47 -15.54
C GLY A 79 -8.76 -2.61 -14.54
N LEU A 80 -8.06 -2.53 -13.41
CA LEU A 80 -8.12 -3.55 -12.35
C LEU A 80 -9.50 -3.61 -11.69
N LEU A 81 -10.10 -2.46 -11.38
CA LEU A 81 -11.44 -2.41 -10.81
C LEU A 81 -12.48 -3.02 -11.76
N THR A 82 -12.44 -2.70 -13.06
CA THR A 82 -13.35 -3.27 -14.06
C THR A 82 -13.14 -4.77 -14.24
N ILE A 83 -11.92 -5.29 -14.10
CA ILE A 83 -11.67 -6.75 -14.11
C ILE A 83 -12.29 -7.40 -12.86
N ALA A 84 -12.12 -6.78 -11.69
CA ALA A 84 -12.63 -7.28 -10.42
C ALA A 84 -14.17 -7.25 -10.36
N GLU A 85 -14.78 -6.19 -10.87
CA GLU A 85 -16.23 -5.96 -10.85
C GLU A 85 -16.68 -5.18 -12.11
N PRO A 86 -17.08 -5.85 -13.20
CA PRO A 86 -17.37 -5.16 -14.47
C PRO A 86 -18.52 -4.14 -14.45
N GLN A 87 -19.39 -4.20 -13.44
CA GLN A 87 -20.62 -3.39 -13.36
C GLN A 87 -20.51 -2.18 -12.42
N GLY A 88 -19.36 -1.95 -11.79
CA GLY A 88 -19.19 -0.88 -10.81
C GLY A 88 -19.03 0.52 -11.43
N LYS A 89 -19.37 1.56 -10.66
CA LYS A 89 -19.20 2.98 -11.03
C LYS A 89 -17.76 3.48 -10.83
N HIS A 90 -16.79 2.65 -11.18
CA HIS A 90 -15.38 2.85 -10.82
C HIS A 90 -14.81 4.18 -11.30
N ALA A 91 -15.06 4.55 -12.55
CA ALA A 91 -14.56 5.80 -13.12
C ALA A 91 -15.11 7.05 -12.38
N GLU A 92 -16.36 7.02 -11.93
CA GLU A 92 -16.97 8.10 -11.16
C GLU A 92 -16.33 8.21 -9.77
N ASN A 93 -16.15 7.06 -9.10
CA ASN A 93 -15.55 7.00 -7.78
C ASN A 93 -14.08 7.41 -7.77
N ILE A 94 -13.30 7.00 -8.78
CA ILE A 94 -11.90 7.45 -8.93
C ILE A 94 -11.89 8.97 -9.04
N LYS A 95 -12.65 9.56 -9.97
CA LYS A 95 -12.70 11.03 -10.16
C LYS A 95 -13.12 11.77 -8.89
N LYS A 96 -14.12 11.25 -8.18
CA LYS A 96 -14.61 11.82 -6.92
C LYS A 96 -13.49 11.85 -5.87
N CYS A 97 -12.78 10.75 -5.69
CA CYS A 97 -11.73 10.64 -4.68
C CYS A 97 -10.43 11.34 -5.08
N GLU A 98 -10.10 11.36 -6.36
CA GLU A 98 -9.00 12.14 -6.93
C GLU A 98 -9.25 13.66 -6.75
N ALA A 99 -10.46 14.14 -7.02
CA ALA A 99 -10.82 15.54 -6.77
C ALA A 99 -10.76 15.92 -5.27
N LYS A 100 -10.92 14.94 -4.37
CA LYS A 100 -10.76 15.14 -2.93
C LYS A 100 -9.28 15.18 -2.54
N SER A 101 -8.45 14.25 -3.04
CA SER A 101 -7.02 14.23 -2.75
C SER A 101 -6.27 15.43 -3.38
N ALA A 102 -6.71 15.94 -4.52
CA ALA A 102 -6.11 17.11 -5.16
C ALA A 102 -6.14 18.39 -4.30
N LYS A 103 -6.96 18.43 -3.24
CA LYS A 103 -7.11 19.58 -2.32
C LYS A 103 -6.15 19.57 -1.14
N VAL A 104 -5.32 18.54 -1.00
CA VAL A 104 -4.34 18.41 0.08
C VAL A 104 -2.92 18.40 -0.44
N ASP A 105 -1.96 18.60 0.46
CA ASP A 105 -0.53 18.51 0.15
C ASP A 105 -0.17 17.16 -0.46
N ALA A 106 0.83 17.14 -1.36
CA ALA A 106 1.31 15.93 -2.04
C ALA A 106 1.55 14.76 -1.08
N SER A 107 2.14 15.03 0.09
CA SER A 107 2.43 14.00 1.11
C SER A 107 1.18 13.32 1.69
N LYS A 108 -0.01 13.87 1.49
CA LYS A 108 -1.30 13.37 2.03
C LYS A 108 -2.22 12.81 0.95
N LYS A 109 -1.88 13.00 -0.34
CA LYS A 109 -2.77 12.68 -1.46
C LYS A 109 -3.15 11.21 -1.50
N ALA A 110 -2.15 10.32 -1.44
CA ALA A 110 -2.37 8.87 -1.49
C ALA A 110 -3.32 8.38 -0.39
N ASN A 111 -3.07 8.74 0.87
CA ASN A 111 -3.94 8.31 1.97
C ASN A 111 -5.33 8.96 1.94
N THR A 112 -5.42 10.22 1.48
CA THR A 112 -6.70 10.90 1.28
C THR A 112 -7.54 10.21 0.20
N PHE A 113 -6.90 9.81 -0.91
CA PHE A 113 -7.52 9.03 -1.97
C PHE A 113 -7.99 7.67 -1.45
N TYR A 114 -7.10 6.91 -0.81
CA TYR A 114 -7.38 5.60 -0.22
C TYR A 114 -8.56 5.65 0.74
N THR A 115 -8.50 6.52 1.75
CA THR A 115 -9.57 6.67 2.75
C THR A 115 -10.88 7.10 2.10
N CYS A 116 -10.85 7.95 1.07
CA CYS A 116 -12.04 8.27 0.30
C CYS A 116 -12.60 7.03 -0.41
N PHE A 117 -11.75 6.27 -1.10
CA PHE A 117 -12.17 5.14 -1.92
C PHE A 117 -12.82 4.02 -1.11
N LEU A 118 -12.34 3.81 0.12
CA LEU A 118 -12.94 2.88 1.09
C LEU A 118 -14.40 3.21 1.47
N THR A 119 -14.88 4.43 1.16
CA THR A 119 -16.28 4.84 1.42
C THR A 119 -17.19 4.71 0.20
N THR A 120 -16.67 4.24 -0.93
CA THR A 120 -17.41 4.12 -2.20
C THR A 120 -18.04 2.75 -2.37
N ASP A 121 -18.95 2.63 -3.33
CA ASP A 121 -19.51 1.32 -3.73
C ASP A 121 -18.49 0.43 -4.48
N SER A 122 -17.31 0.96 -4.84
CA SER A 122 -16.22 0.21 -5.48
C SER A 122 -15.20 -0.36 -4.49
N VAL A 123 -15.47 -0.29 -3.18
CA VAL A 123 -14.51 -0.67 -2.13
C VAL A 123 -14.07 -2.13 -2.22
N GLU A 124 -14.98 -3.07 -2.50
CA GLU A 124 -14.62 -4.49 -2.57
C GLU A 124 -13.76 -4.80 -3.79
N ALA A 125 -14.06 -4.21 -4.96
CA ALA A 125 -13.21 -4.27 -6.14
C ALA A 125 -11.82 -3.66 -5.89
N PHE A 126 -11.76 -2.58 -5.13
CA PHE A 126 -10.50 -1.91 -4.77
C PHE A 126 -9.60 -2.77 -3.88
N LYS A 127 -10.16 -3.35 -2.82
CA LYS A 127 -9.43 -4.27 -1.93
C LYS A 127 -8.87 -5.45 -2.72
N MET A 128 -9.71 -6.11 -3.51
CA MET A 128 -9.27 -7.25 -4.34
C MET A 128 -8.21 -6.86 -5.38
N SER A 129 -8.28 -5.65 -5.93
CA SER A 129 -7.28 -5.15 -6.89
C SER A 129 -5.95 -4.87 -6.22
N LEU A 130 -5.96 -4.26 -5.02
CA LEU A 130 -4.74 -4.00 -4.24
C LEU A 130 -4.08 -5.34 -3.85
N ASP A 131 -4.86 -6.26 -3.28
CA ASP A 131 -4.44 -7.60 -2.91
C ASP A 131 -3.83 -8.37 -4.09
N PHE A 132 -4.48 -8.34 -5.26
CA PHE A 132 -3.98 -9.00 -6.47
C PHE A 132 -2.59 -8.48 -6.87
N VAL A 133 -2.41 -7.16 -6.87
CA VAL A 133 -1.13 -6.55 -7.23
C VAL A 133 -0.08 -6.78 -6.14
N GLU A 134 -0.45 -6.73 -4.85
CA GLU A 134 0.43 -7.11 -3.74
C GLU A 134 1.02 -8.52 -3.97
N LEU A 135 0.16 -9.49 -4.30
CA LEU A 135 0.58 -10.86 -4.57
C LEU A 135 1.51 -10.98 -5.78
N ILE A 136 1.27 -10.19 -6.85
CA ILE A 136 2.18 -10.13 -8.01
C ILE A 136 3.54 -9.55 -7.59
N ARG A 137 3.55 -8.44 -6.83
CA ARG A 137 4.79 -7.79 -6.38
C ARG A 137 5.58 -8.67 -5.42
N ALA A 138 4.89 -9.44 -4.58
CA ALA A 138 5.47 -10.42 -3.68
C ALA A 138 5.91 -11.73 -4.38
N GLY A 139 5.67 -11.87 -5.69
CA GLY A 139 6.01 -13.08 -6.46
C GLY A 139 5.15 -14.30 -6.11
N LYS A 140 4.04 -14.11 -5.38
CA LYS A 140 3.05 -15.15 -5.07
C LYS A 140 2.15 -15.45 -6.27
N LEU A 141 1.96 -14.47 -7.14
CA LEU A 141 1.34 -14.60 -8.46
C LEU A 141 2.30 -14.11 -9.55
N LYS A 142 2.14 -14.64 -10.76
CA LYS A 142 2.84 -14.14 -11.94
C LYS A 142 2.07 -12.95 -12.50
N GLN A 143 2.74 -12.05 -13.22
CA GLN A 143 2.06 -10.95 -13.93
C GLN A 143 0.99 -11.44 -14.92
N SER A 144 1.19 -12.63 -15.49
CA SER A 144 0.25 -13.27 -16.41
C SER A 144 -0.84 -14.09 -15.71
N SER A 145 -0.88 -14.13 -14.37
CA SER A 145 -1.91 -14.86 -13.64
C SER A 145 -3.28 -14.20 -13.91
N PRO A 146 -4.34 -14.99 -14.15
CA PRO A 146 -5.68 -14.44 -14.28
C PRO A 146 -6.15 -13.85 -12.94
N PHE A 147 -7.04 -12.86 -13.02
CA PHE A 147 -7.70 -12.33 -11.83
C PHE A 147 -8.67 -13.38 -11.28
N ASN A 148 -8.40 -13.92 -10.08
CA ASN A 148 -9.21 -14.95 -9.44
C ASN A 148 -9.43 -14.61 -7.96
N ALA A 149 -10.63 -14.14 -7.61
CA ALA A 149 -10.96 -13.69 -6.27
C ALA A 149 -10.75 -14.76 -5.18
N GLY A 150 -11.07 -16.02 -5.48
CA GLY A 150 -10.88 -17.12 -4.53
C GLY A 150 -9.41 -17.35 -4.20
N GLN A 151 -8.56 -17.41 -5.23
CA GLN A 151 -7.12 -17.58 -5.07
C GLN A 151 -6.48 -16.38 -4.37
N ILE A 152 -6.86 -15.15 -4.75
CA ILE A 152 -6.37 -13.92 -4.12
C ILE A 152 -6.66 -13.96 -2.62
N LYS A 153 -7.91 -14.22 -2.24
CA LYS A 153 -8.32 -14.28 -0.83
C LYS A 153 -7.55 -15.33 -0.04
N THR A 154 -7.33 -16.53 -0.61
CA THR A 154 -6.55 -17.57 0.06
C THR A 154 -5.11 -17.14 0.30
N LEU A 155 -4.44 -16.59 -0.72
CA LEU A 155 -3.03 -16.22 -0.61
C LEU A 155 -2.80 -15.01 0.29
N ILE A 156 -3.69 -14.01 0.28
CA ILE A 156 -3.63 -12.89 1.24
C ILE A 156 -3.83 -13.39 2.65
N LYS A 157 -4.79 -14.29 2.89
CA LYS A 157 -4.98 -14.90 4.20
C LYS A 157 -3.71 -15.60 4.70
N GLU A 158 -2.98 -16.31 3.83
CA GLU A 158 -1.71 -16.94 4.21
C GLU A 158 -0.64 -15.92 4.61
N ILE A 159 -0.57 -14.76 3.95
CA ILE A 159 0.32 -13.66 4.32
C ILE A 159 -0.10 -13.09 5.68
N ASP A 160 -1.39 -12.77 5.83
CA ASP A 160 -1.96 -12.19 7.04
C ASP A 160 -1.76 -13.11 8.25
N ASP A 161 -2.07 -14.41 8.15
CA ASP A 161 -1.87 -15.39 9.23
C ASP A 161 -0.38 -15.55 9.61
N GLY A 162 0.53 -15.26 8.67
CA GLY A 162 1.97 -15.26 8.92
C GLY A 162 2.46 -14.03 9.70
N LEU A 163 1.82 -12.87 9.48
CA LEU A 163 2.14 -11.59 10.10
C LEU A 163 1.39 -11.37 11.42
N CYS A 164 0.13 -11.80 11.49
CA CYS A 164 -0.82 -11.53 12.55
C CYS A 164 -1.06 -12.78 13.38
N LYS A 165 -0.34 -12.87 14.51
CA LYS A 165 -0.40 -13.99 15.45
C LYS A 165 -0.88 -13.54 16.82
#